data_AF-A0A5D3CUE9-F1
#
_entry.id   AF-A0A5D3CUE9-F1
#
_cell.length_a   1.000
_cell.length_b   1.000
_cell.length_c   1.000
_cell.angle_alpha   90.00
_cell.angle_beta   90.00
_cell.angle_gamma   90.00
#
_symmetry.space_group_name_H-M   'P 1'
#
loop_
_entity.id
_entity.type
_entity.pdbx_description
1 polymer ?
#
loop_
_entity_poly.entity_id
_entity_poly.type
_entity_poly.pdbx_seq_one_letter_code
_entity_poly.pdbx_strand_id
1 'polypeptide(L)'
;MDVKTAFLNGDLEEEIYMEQPEGFIVHGQESKVCKLDKSLYGLKQAPKQWHEKFDNLLMSKGFKNTSDSVNQSKHASIIGSLRYVADCTRPDIAYVVGLLCRFTSRPSLEHWNAIERIMRYLKKTQNLGLHYNKFSAVLEGYSDADWNFLSAQPMMESAIITLAAASEEASSLRSLLSEIPTWERSIPTILIHCDSIAAIAKVQNRYYNGKRRQIRRKHSTIKELLTTWLIL
;
A
#
# COMPACT_ATOMS: atom_id res chain seq x y z
N MET A 1 17.64 19.58 1.76
CA MET A 1 18.65 20.65 1.68
C MET A 1 19.97 20.04 2.08
N ASP A 2 21.01 20.20 1.28
CA ASP A 2 22.36 19.71 1.60
C ASP A 2 23.18 20.88 2.17
N VAL A 3 23.73 20.72 3.37
CA VAL A 3 24.48 21.77 4.08
C VAL A 3 25.94 21.32 4.16
N LYS A 4 26.77 21.94 3.31
CA LYS A 4 28.16 21.51 3.05
C LYS A 4 29.11 21.53 4.25
N THR A 5 28.70 22.07 5.41
CA THR A 5 29.51 22.16 6.64
C THR A 5 28.75 21.75 7.90
N ALA A 6 27.63 21.04 7.75
CA ALA A 6 26.75 20.65 8.86
C ALA A 6 27.55 20.01 10.01
N PHE A 7 28.31 18.95 9.70
CA PHE A 7 29.00 18.16 10.71
C PHE A 7 30.14 18.87 11.45
N LEU A 8 30.63 20.02 10.98
CA LEU A 8 31.65 20.80 11.68
C LEU A 8 31.09 21.63 12.85
N ASN A 9 29.76 21.72 12.96
CA ASN A 9 29.10 22.53 13.96
C ASN A 9 28.56 21.72 15.15
N GLY A 10 28.65 20.38 15.12
CA GLY A 10 28.26 19.52 16.24
C GLY A 10 29.22 19.69 17.42
N ASP A 11 28.64 19.78 18.62
CA ASP A 11 29.41 19.75 19.86
C ASP A 11 29.78 18.30 20.17
N LEU A 12 30.91 18.07 20.85
CA LEU A 12 31.36 16.72 21.20
C LEU A 12 30.94 16.41 22.64
N GLU A 13 30.26 15.28 22.86
CA GLU A 13 29.92 14.76 24.20
C GLU A 13 31.15 14.18 24.91
N GLU A 14 32.08 13.62 24.14
CA GLU A 14 33.27 12.95 24.65
C GLU A 14 34.55 13.70 24.25
N GLU A 15 35.59 13.61 25.08
CA GLU A 15 36.90 14.14 24.74
C GLU A 15 37.59 13.23 23.73
N ILE A 16 37.65 13.68 22.47
CA ILE A 16 38.32 12.95 21.40
C ILE A 16 39.65 13.63 21.12
N TYR A 17 40.70 12.82 21.05
CA TYR A 17 42.03 13.24 20.66
C TYR A 17 42.38 12.65 19.29
N MET A 18 43.14 13.39 18.48
CA MET A 18 43.66 12.93 17.20
C MET A 18 45.15 13.20 17.11
N GLU A 19 45.84 12.41 16.28
CA GLU A 19 47.23 12.68 15.94
C GLU A 19 47.36 14.03 15.21
N GLN A 20 48.52 14.66 15.34
CA GLN A 20 48.81 15.92 14.66
C GLN A 20 48.83 15.68 13.13
N PRO A 21 48.05 16.45 12.35
CA PRO A 21 48.02 16.27 10.90
C PRO A 21 49.35 16.68 10.25
N GLU A 22 49.65 16.08 9.09
CA GLU A 22 50.85 16.38 8.32
C GLU A 22 50.95 17.90 8.02
N GLY A 23 52.10 18.49 8.34
CA GLY A 23 52.35 19.94 8.20
C GLY A 23 52.06 20.78 9.45
N PHE A 24 51.45 20.20 10.50
CA PHE A 24 51.21 20.88 11.79
C PHE A 24 52.11 20.38 12.93
N ILE A 25 52.97 19.41 12.66
CA ILE A 25 53.89 18.83 13.64
C ILE A 25 55.01 19.83 13.96
N VAL A 26 55.11 20.25 15.22
CA VAL A 26 56.19 21.14 15.69
C VAL A 26 57.38 20.33 16.16
N HIS A 27 58.59 20.66 15.70
CA HIS A 27 59.83 20.01 16.12
C HIS A 27 59.99 20.02 17.65
N GLY A 28 60.18 18.83 18.22
CA GLY A 28 60.27 18.61 19.67
C GLY A 28 58.93 18.39 20.38
N GLN A 29 57.80 18.46 19.67
CA GLN A 29 56.45 18.17 20.21
C GLN A 29 55.72 17.09 19.40
N GLU A 30 56.48 16.22 18.73
CA GLU A 30 55.98 15.18 17.83
C GLU A 30 55.06 14.17 18.54
N SER A 31 55.26 13.96 19.84
CA SER A 31 54.44 13.05 20.67
C SER A 31 53.12 13.66 21.18
N LYS A 32 52.82 14.92 20.88
CA LYS A 32 51.57 15.54 21.30
C LYS A 32 50.41 15.13 20.40
N VAL A 33 49.21 15.19 20.96
CA VAL A 33 47.94 14.95 20.26
C VAL A 33 47.06 16.19 20.33
N CYS A 34 46.21 16.39 19.33
CA CYS A 34 45.24 17.47 19.27
C CYS A 34 43.93 17.03 19.92
N LYS A 35 43.34 17.88 20.77
CA LYS A 35 41.97 17.69 21.25
C LYS A 35 40.99 18.26 20.22
N LEU A 36 39.93 17.52 19.91
CA LEU A 36 38.87 18.01 19.06
C LEU A 36 37.85 18.81 19.89
N ASP A 37 37.62 20.05 19.47
CA ASP A 37 36.60 20.91 20.10
C ASP A 37 35.23 20.81 19.41
N LYS A 38 35.20 20.28 18.17
CA LYS A 38 33.99 20.11 17.34
C LYS A 38 34.06 18.79 16.58
N SER A 39 32.90 18.29 16.18
CA SER A 39 32.83 17.08 15.36
C SER A 39 33.48 17.29 13.99
N LEU A 40 34.23 16.28 13.52
CA LEU A 40 34.81 16.23 12.19
C LEU A 40 34.10 15.21 11.31
N TYR A 41 34.27 15.33 10.00
CA TYR A 41 33.84 14.32 9.04
C TYR A 41 34.51 12.97 9.34
N GLY A 42 33.74 11.89 9.20
CA GLY A 42 34.22 10.53 9.46
C GLY A 42 34.04 10.03 10.89
N LEU A 43 33.74 10.92 11.86
CA LEU A 43 33.32 10.48 13.19
C LEU A 43 31.92 9.85 13.13
N LYS A 44 31.76 8.62 13.64
CA LYS A 44 30.47 7.91 13.69
C LYS A 44 29.37 8.73 14.38
N GLN A 45 29.73 9.58 15.33
CA GLN A 45 28.82 10.41 16.10
C GLN A 45 28.48 11.77 15.46
N ALA A 46 29.26 12.24 14.48
CA ALA A 46 29.06 13.56 13.89
C ALA A 46 27.66 13.78 13.28
N PRO A 47 27.03 12.79 12.61
CA PRO A 47 25.66 12.95 12.12
C PRO A 47 24.62 13.13 13.24
N LYS A 48 24.78 12.39 14.35
CA LYS A 48 23.88 12.46 15.51
C LYS A 48 24.01 13.81 16.23
N GLN A 49 25.24 14.24 16.51
CA GLN A 49 25.52 15.51 17.18
C GLN A 49 24.97 16.72 16.40
N TRP A 50 25.10 16.69 15.08
CA TRP A 50 24.50 17.72 14.24
C TRP A 50 22.97 17.71 14.31
N HIS A 51 22.35 16.52 14.24
CA HIS A 51 20.90 16.39 14.25
C HIS A 51 20.30 16.95 15.55
N GLU A 52 20.88 16.60 16.70
CA GLU A 52 20.41 17.08 18.01
C GLU A 52 20.57 18.60 18.16
N LYS A 53 21.71 19.16 17.74
CA LYS A 53 21.94 20.60 17.79
C LYS A 53 20.97 21.37 16.88
N PHE A 54 20.72 20.84 15.69
CA PHE A 54 19.79 21.42 14.74
C PHE A 54 18.35 21.36 15.26
N ASP A 55 17.93 20.22 15.80
CA ASP A 55 16.61 20.05 16.40
C ASP A 55 16.42 20.99 17.59
N ASN A 56 17.40 21.12 18.48
CA ASN A 56 17.37 22.08 19.60
C ASN A 56 17.25 23.53 19.11
N LEU A 57 17.99 23.89 18.05
CA LEU A 57 17.91 25.22 17.45
C LEU A 57 16.51 25.48 16.89
N LEU A 58 15.94 24.53 16.15
CA LEU A 58 14.58 24.63 15.62
C LEU A 58 13.53 24.77 16.73
N MET A 59 13.63 23.93 17.78
CA MET A 59 12.74 23.99 18.94
C MET A 59 12.85 25.34 19.66
N SER A 60 14.06 25.87 19.86
CA SER A 60 14.28 27.19 20.48
C SER A 60 13.70 28.34 19.65
N LYS A 61 13.64 28.19 18.32
CA LYS A 61 13.04 29.16 17.39
C LYS A 61 11.52 29.02 17.27
N GLY A 62 10.90 28.14 18.06
CA GLY A 62 9.46 27.93 18.12
C GLY A 62 8.93 26.94 17.07
N PHE A 63 9.80 26.27 16.30
CA PHE A 63 9.38 25.19 15.43
C PHE A 63 9.11 23.95 16.28
N LYS A 64 7.90 23.39 16.17
CA LYS A 64 7.58 22.10 16.77
C LYS A 64 7.72 21.03 15.72
N ASN A 65 8.45 19.97 16.05
CA ASN A 65 8.47 18.78 15.22
C ASN A 65 7.03 18.27 15.11
N THR A 66 6.48 18.17 13.90
CA THR A 66 5.14 17.60 13.65
C THR A 66 5.16 16.07 13.76
N SER A 67 6.03 15.55 14.62
CA SER A 67 6.06 14.15 14.96
C SER A 67 4.97 13.92 16.00
N ASP A 68 3.75 13.76 15.52
CA ASP A 68 2.82 12.80 16.10
C ASP A 68 3.47 11.40 15.99
N SER A 69 4.62 11.19 16.65
CA SER A 69 5.41 9.98 16.54
C SER A 69 4.67 8.90 17.29
N VAL A 70 3.72 8.28 16.60
CA VAL A 70 3.14 7.02 17.00
C VAL A 70 4.30 6.06 17.24
N ASN A 71 4.34 5.43 18.41
CA ASN A 71 5.43 4.56 18.79
C ASN A 71 5.55 3.41 17.78
N GLN A 72 6.65 3.39 17.04
CA GLN A 72 6.90 2.47 15.93
C GLN A 72 6.81 1.01 16.38
N SER A 73 7.38 0.68 17.54
CA SER A 73 7.38 -0.70 18.06
C SER A 73 5.96 -1.16 18.38
N LYS A 74 5.16 -0.28 18.98
CA LYS A 74 3.75 -0.54 19.32
C LYS A 74 2.90 -0.71 18.06
N HIS A 75 3.10 0.15 17.05
CA HIS A 75 2.44 0.03 15.76
C HIS A 75 2.77 -1.31 15.07
N ALA A 76 4.06 -1.66 15.00
CA ALA A 76 4.51 -2.92 14.39
C ALA A 76 3.95 -4.15 15.11
N SER A 77 3.93 -4.14 16.46
CA SER A 77 3.37 -5.23 17.25
C SER A 77 1.87 -5.44 16.97
N ILE A 78 1.07 -4.37 16.97
CA ILE A 78 -0.38 -4.47 16.70
C ILE A 78 -0.64 -4.96 15.28
N ILE A 79 0.09 -4.44 14.29
CA ILE A 79 -0.03 -4.88 12.89
C ILE A 79 0.31 -6.36 12.73
N GLY A 80 1.35 -6.86 13.41
CA GLY A 80 1.67 -8.29 13.44
C GLY A 80 0.51 -9.14 13.94
N SER A 81 -0.11 -8.75 15.05
CA SER A 81 -1.30 -9.43 15.60
C SER A 81 -2.50 -9.36 14.66
N LEU A 82 -2.76 -8.19 14.05
CA LEU A 82 -3.86 -8.03 13.09
C LEU A 82 -3.64 -8.84 11.81
N ARG A 83 -2.39 -9.03 11.39
CA ARG A 83 -2.05 -9.86 10.24
C ARG A 83 -2.40 -11.33 10.47
N TYR A 84 -2.07 -11.85 11.65
CA TYR A 84 -2.47 -13.21 12.02
C TYR A 84 -4.00 -13.38 11.97
N VAL A 85 -4.76 -12.40 12.48
CA VAL A 85 -6.23 -12.42 12.41
C VAL A 85 -6.72 -12.39 10.96
N ALA A 86 -6.11 -11.56 10.11
CA ALA A 86 -6.45 -11.46 8.70
C ALA A 86 -6.23 -12.79 7.94
N ASP A 87 -5.11 -13.47 8.21
CA ASP A 87 -4.74 -14.70 7.52
C ASP A 87 -5.52 -15.92 8.01
N CYS A 88 -5.94 -15.94 9.29
CA CYS A 88 -6.55 -17.13 9.90
C CYS A 88 -8.08 -17.10 9.98
N THR A 89 -8.69 -15.97 10.33
CA THR A 89 -10.12 -15.95 10.74
C THR A 89 -10.93 -14.82 10.12
N ARG A 90 -10.30 -13.74 9.67
CA ARG A 90 -10.97 -12.52 9.18
C ARG A 90 -10.35 -12.00 7.89
N PRO A 91 -10.54 -12.71 6.75
CA PRO A 91 -9.96 -12.31 5.48
C PRO A 91 -10.50 -10.95 4.98
N ASP A 92 -11.66 -10.51 5.47
CA ASP A 92 -12.29 -9.22 5.15
C ASP A 92 -11.42 -8.01 5.55
N ILE A 93 -10.56 -8.13 6.57
CA ILE A 93 -9.64 -7.05 6.96
C ILE A 93 -8.28 -7.13 6.26
N ALA A 94 -8.00 -8.19 5.49
CA ALA A 94 -6.67 -8.49 4.95
C ALA A 94 -6.11 -7.37 4.07
N TYR A 95 -6.95 -6.75 3.24
CA TYR A 95 -6.53 -5.64 2.39
C TYR A 95 -6.02 -4.45 3.20
N VAL A 96 -6.79 -4.01 4.20
CA VAL A 96 -6.45 -2.84 5.01
C VAL A 96 -5.22 -3.12 5.88
N VAL A 97 -5.10 -4.31 6.46
CA VAL A 97 -3.91 -4.72 7.22
C VAL A 97 -2.68 -4.77 6.31
N GLY A 98 -2.81 -5.31 5.09
CA GLY A 98 -1.74 -5.33 4.10
C GLY A 98 -1.27 -3.93 3.69
N LEU A 99 -2.18 -2.96 3.60
CA LEU A 99 -1.83 -1.56 3.36
C LEU A 99 -1.07 -0.95 4.54
N LEU A 100 -1.53 -1.16 5.76
CA LEU A 100 -0.90 -0.63 6.98
C LEU A 100 0.48 -1.23 7.27
N CYS A 101 0.73 -2.48 6.86
CA CYS A 101 2.06 -3.10 6.94
C CYS A 101 3.15 -2.26 6.27
N ARG A 102 2.83 -1.51 5.21
CA ARG A 102 3.79 -0.67 4.47
C ARG A 102 4.33 0.52 5.29
N PHE A 103 3.61 0.92 6.34
CA PHE A 103 3.92 2.10 7.14
C PHE A 103 4.49 1.74 8.52
N THR A 104 5.11 0.58 8.65
CA THR A 104 5.72 0.11 9.90
C THR A 104 7.01 0.86 10.28
N SER A 105 7.72 1.44 9.32
CA SER A 105 8.94 2.23 9.58
C SER A 105 8.66 3.65 10.05
N ARG A 106 7.56 4.25 9.60
CA ARG A 106 7.16 5.63 9.92
C ARG A 106 5.64 5.75 9.99
N PRO A 107 5.02 5.30 11.09
CA PRO A 107 3.58 5.42 11.27
C PRO A 107 3.16 6.88 11.49
N SER A 108 2.01 7.25 10.96
CA SER A 108 1.38 8.56 11.16
C SER A 108 0.14 8.39 12.05
N LEU A 109 -0.41 9.51 12.54
CA LEU A 109 -1.67 9.48 13.29
C LEU A 109 -2.83 8.88 12.49
N GLU A 110 -2.86 9.08 11.17
CA GLU A 110 -3.86 8.48 10.29
C GLU A 110 -3.80 6.95 10.29
N HIS A 111 -2.58 6.38 10.24
CA HIS A 111 -2.38 4.93 10.32
C HIS A 111 -2.82 4.39 11.68
N TRP A 112 -2.56 5.13 12.76
CA TRP A 112 -3.01 4.78 14.10
C TRP A 112 -4.54 4.78 14.21
N ASN A 113 -5.20 5.81 13.69
CA ASN A 113 -6.66 5.90 13.64
C ASN A 113 -7.28 4.75 12.82
N ALA A 114 -6.63 4.35 11.73
CA ALA A 114 -7.05 3.19 10.94
C ALA A 114 -6.94 1.89 11.74
N ILE A 115 -5.84 1.66 12.46
CA ILE A 115 -5.69 0.52 13.39
C ILE A 115 -6.80 0.52 14.43
N GLU A 116 -7.07 1.66 15.08
CA GLU A 116 -8.15 1.75 16.06
C GLU A 116 -9.52 1.42 15.45
N ARG A 117 -9.77 1.85 14.21
CA ARG A 117 -11.00 1.54 13.51
C ARG A 117 -11.15 0.03 13.27
N ILE A 118 -10.07 -0.65 12.86
CA ILE A 118 -10.05 -2.11 12.69
C ILE A 118 -10.34 -2.79 14.03
N MET A 119 -9.65 -2.39 15.11
CA MET A 119 -9.84 -2.98 16.43
C MET A 119 -11.28 -2.80 16.95
N ARG A 120 -11.87 -1.63 16.76
CA ARG A 120 -13.29 -1.37 17.09
C ARG A 120 -14.23 -2.23 16.25
N TYR A 121 -13.93 -2.39 14.97
CA TYR A 121 -14.72 -3.23 14.06
C TYR A 121 -14.67 -4.70 14.47
N LEU A 122 -13.47 -5.25 14.73
CA LEU A 122 -13.29 -6.62 15.22
C LEU A 122 -14.04 -6.85 16.53
N LYS A 123 -13.95 -5.91 17.48
CA LYS A 123 -14.68 -6.00 18.75
C LYS A 123 -16.20 -6.03 18.57
N LYS A 124 -16.74 -5.23 17.65
CA LYS A 124 -18.18 -5.21 17.36
C LYS A 124 -18.66 -6.43 16.59
N THR A 125 -17.78 -7.05 15.80
CA THR A 125 -18.11 -8.15 14.88
C THR A 125 -17.56 -9.50 15.36
N GLN A 126 -17.20 -9.63 16.64
CA GLN A 126 -16.60 -10.83 17.22
C GLN A 126 -17.46 -12.10 17.06
N ASN A 127 -18.79 -11.94 16.99
CA ASN A 127 -19.75 -13.03 16.87
C ASN A 127 -20.26 -13.23 15.43
N LEU A 128 -19.75 -12.44 14.47
CA LEU A 128 -20.10 -12.58 13.06
C LEU A 128 -19.05 -13.46 12.38
N GLY A 129 -19.50 -14.43 11.61
CA GLY A 129 -18.65 -15.32 10.83
C GLY A 129 -19.15 -15.42 9.39
N LEU A 130 -18.24 -15.68 8.46
CA LEU A 130 -18.60 -16.06 7.10
C LEU A 130 -19.09 -17.51 7.12
N HIS A 131 -20.37 -17.70 6.83
CA HIS A 131 -20.95 -19.03 6.69
C HIS A 131 -20.81 -19.47 5.23
N TYR A 132 -19.87 -20.38 4.98
CA TYR A 132 -19.72 -21.01 3.67
C TYR A 132 -20.79 -22.09 3.53
N ASN A 133 -21.91 -21.74 2.92
CA ASN A 133 -22.85 -22.73 2.44
C ASN A 133 -22.26 -23.42 1.20
N LYS A 134 -22.49 -24.73 1.07
CA LYS A 134 -22.16 -25.49 -0.13
C LYS A 134 -23.14 -25.08 -1.23
N PHE A 135 -22.90 -23.93 -1.85
CA PHE A 135 -23.67 -23.48 -3.01
C PHE A 135 -23.45 -24.44 -4.17
N SER A 136 -24.40 -24.49 -5.11
CA SER A 136 -24.15 -25.08 -6.42
C SER A 136 -22.86 -24.48 -6.98
N ALA A 137 -22.06 -25.29 -7.68
CA ALA A 137 -20.76 -24.90 -8.24
C ALA A 137 -20.92 -23.94 -9.44
N VAL A 138 -21.72 -22.88 -9.27
CA VAL A 138 -21.96 -21.81 -10.24
C VAL A 138 -20.96 -20.71 -9.91
N LEU A 139 -20.12 -20.38 -10.88
CA LEU A 139 -19.26 -19.21 -10.77
C LEU A 139 -20.11 -17.99 -11.11
N GLU A 140 -20.23 -17.09 -10.15
CA GLU A 140 -20.93 -15.81 -10.29
C GLU A 140 -19.92 -14.67 -10.09
N GLY A 141 -19.90 -13.72 -11.01
CA GLY A 141 -19.09 -12.52 -10.93
C GLY A 141 -19.97 -11.29 -10.73
N TYR A 142 -19.51 -10.32 -9.94
CA TYR A 142 -20.17 -9.04 -9.78
C TYR A 142 -19.24 -7.95 -10.33
N SER A 143 -19.73 -7.17 -11.28
CA SER A 143 -19.02 -6.01 -11.83
C SER A 143 -19.68 -4.75 -11.30
N ASP A 144 -18.98 -4.06 -10.40
CA ASP A 144 -19.36 -2.74 -9.90
C ASP A 144 -18.55 -1.66 -10.62
N ALA A 145 -19.20 -0.56 -10.97
CA ALA A 145 -18.58 0.59 -11.62
C ALA A 145 -18.85 1.86 -10.81
N ASP A 146 -18.23 1.96 -9.63
CA ASP A 146 -18.32 3.15 -8.80
C ASP A 146 -17.71 4.40 -9.48
N TRP A 147 -18.42 5.52 -9.32
CA TRP A 147 -18.01 6.83 -9.83
C TRP A 147 -16.76 7.33 -9.09
N ASN A 148 -15.57 7.13 -9.67
CA ASN A 148 -14.39 7.86 -9.23
C ASN A 148 -14.45 9.30 -9.76
N PHE A 149 -14.61 10.25 -8.84
CA PHE A 149 -14.67 11.71 -9.06
C PHE A 149 -13.49 12.31 -9.88
N LEU A 150 -12.46 11.54 -10.17
CA LEU A 150 -11.23 11.95 -10.85
C LEU A 150 -11.20 11.62 -12.36
N SER A 151 -12.12 10.81 -12.88
CA SER A 151 -12.18 10.51 -14.31
C SER A 151 -13.58 10.78 -14.87
N ALA A 152 -13.72 11.86 -15.64
CA ALA A 152 -14.94 12.24 -16.36
C ALA A 152 -15.25 11.29 -17.54
N GLN A 153 -15.28 9.98 -17.31
CA GLN A 153 -15.85 9.03 -18.27
C GLN A 153 -17.37 8.95 -18.06
N PRO A 154 -18.18 8.89 -19.14
CA PRO A 154 -19.60 8.61 -18.99
C PRO A 154 -19.78 7.30 -18.21
N MET A 155 -20.69 7.27 -17.23
CA MET A 155 -20.97 6.09 -16.37
C MET A 155 -21.01 4.78 -17.16
N MET A 156 -21.59 4.83 -18.36
CA MET A 156 -21.70 3.70 -19.26
C MET A 156 -20.38 3.19 -19.85
N GLU A 157 -19.43 4.07 -20.19
CA GLU A 157 -18.15 3.64 -20.76
C GLU A 157 -17.28 2.98 -19.68
N SER A 158 -17.31 3.53 -18.46
CA SER A 158 -16.67 2.93 -17.28
C SER A 158 -17.22 1.53 -17.01
N ALA A 159 -18.55 1.39 -16.98
CA ALA A 159 -19.23 0.11 -16.76
C ALA A 159 -18.90 -0.96 -17.82
N ILE A 160 -18.74 -0.58 -19.08
CA ILE A 160 -18.33 -1.54 -20.14
C ILE A 160 -16.87 -1.99 -19.91
N ILE A 161 -16.00 -1.11 -19.43
CA ILE A 161 -14.59 -1.45 -19.17
C ILE A 161 -14.47 -2.38 -17.97
N THR A 162 -15.16 -2.09 -16.87
CA THR A 162 -15.17 -2.94 -15.67
C THR A 162 -15.78 -4.30 -15.96
N LEU A 163 -16.91 -4.34 -16.70
CA LEU A 163 -17.54 -5.59 -17.12
C LEU A 163 -16.62 -6.44 -18.00
N ALA A 164 -15.86 -5.82 -18.90
CA ALA A 164 -14.89 -6.53 -19.73
C ALA A 164 -13.73 -7.11 -18.91
N ALA A 165 -13.22 -6.36 -17.93
CA ALA A 165 -12.18 -6.84 -17.03
C ALA A 165 -12.69 -8.03 -16.19
N ALA A 166 -13.88 -7.92 -15.61
CA ALA A 166 -14.52 -9.01 -14.88
C ALA A 166 -14.71 -10.26 -15.76
N SER A 167 -15.07 -10.09 -17.03
CA SER A 167 -15.23 -11.19 -17.99
C SER A 167 -13.90 -11.87 -18.33
N GLU A 168 -12.82 -11.10 -18.47
CA GLU A 168 -11.46 -11.61 -18.71
C GLU A 168 -10.95 -12.42 -17.49
N GLU A 169 -11.17 -11.91 -16.28
CA GLU A 169 -10.80 -12.61 -15.03
C GLU A 169 -11.62 -13.89 -14.83
N ALA A 170 -12.92 -13.85 -15.09
CA ALA A 170 -13.77 -15.03 -15.00
C ALA A 170 -13.37 -16.11 -16.02
N SER A 171 -12.90 -15.69 -17.22
CA SER A 171 -12.31 -16.59 -18.23
C SER A 171 -11.01 -17.23 -17.75
N SER A 172 -10.15 -16.46 -17.08
CA SER A 172 -8.92 -16.98 -16.46
C SER A 172 -9.24 -18.03 -15.39
N LEU A 173 -10.20 -17.75 -14.51
CA LEU A 173 -10.64 -18.70 -13.48
C LEU A 173 -11.23 -19.97 -14.09
N ARG A 174 -12.00 -19.87 -15.19
CA ARG A 174 -12.50 -21.02 -15.93
C ARG A 174 -11.36 -21.91 -16.45
N SER A 175 -10.31 -21.30 -17.01
CA SER A 175 -9.13 -22.04 -17.48
C SER A 175 -8.44 -22.75 -16.31
N LEU A 176 -8.22 -22.04 -15.21
CA LEU A 176 -7.59 -22.60 -14.01
C LEU A 176 -8.39 -23.79 -13.44
N LEU A 177 -9.72 -23.68 -13.36
CA LEU A 177 -10.58 -24.76 -12.88
C LEU A 177 -10.50 -25.99 -13.78
N SER A 178 -10.31 -25.82 -15.09
CA SER A 178 -10.14 -26.93 -16.03
C SER A 178 -8.84 -27.70 -15.86
N GLU A 179 -7.82 -27.08 -15.23
CA GLU A 179 -6.52 -27.70 -14.97
C GLU A 179 -6.50 -28.53 -13.67
N ILE A 180 -7.52 -28.39 -12.80
CA ILE A 180 -7.58 -29.09 -11.51
C ILE A 180 -8.08 -30.53 -11.73
N PRO A 181 -7.26 -31.57 -11.47
CA PRO A 181 -7.60 -32.98 -11.78
C PRO A 181 -8.82 -33.54 -11.03
N THR A 182 -9.20 -32.92 -9.90
CA THR A 182 -10.31 -33.36 -9.03
C THR A 182 -11.64 -32.67 -9.34
N TRP A 183 -11.70 -31.80 -10.35
CA TRP A 183 -12.93 -31.10 -10.71
C TRP A 183 -13.83 -31.96 -11.60
N GLU A 184 -14.73 -32.74 -10.99
CA GLU A 184 -15.61 -33.71 -11.68
C GLU A 184 -16.80 -33.08 -12.45
N ARG A 185 -17.04 -31.77 -12.38
CA ARG A 185 -18.24 -31.13 -12.93
C ARG A 185 -17.97 -30.31 -14.19
N SER A 186 -18.84 -30.42 -15.19
CA SER A 186 -18.85 -29.48 -16.32
C SER A 186 -18.94 -28.06 -15.78
N ILE A 187 -18.00 -27.18 -16.13
CA ILE A 187 -18.01 -25.79 -15.67
C ILE A 187 -19.30 -25.15 -16.18
N PRO A 188 -20.26 -24.79 -15.31
CA PRO A 188 -21.54 -24.25 -15.75
C PRO A 188 -21.33 -22.89 -16.41
N THR A 189 -22.34 -22.43 -17.16
CA THR A 189 -22.40 -21.07 -17.69
C THR A 189 -22.14 -20.09 -16.55
N ILE A 190 -21.14 -19.24 -16.74
CA ILE A 190 -20.69 -18.32 -15.72
C ILE A 190 -21.56 -17.07 -15.83
N LEU A 191 -22.07 -16.63 -14.69
CA LEU A 191 -23.03 -15.54 -14.59
C LEU A 191 -22.30 -14.28 -14.15
N ILE A 192 -22.38 -13.19 -14.92
CA ILE A 192 -21.80 -11.91 -14.53
C ILE A 192 -22.92 -10.90 -14.30
N HIS A 193 -23.06 -10.43 -13.08
CA HIS A 193 -23.99 -9.38 -12.68
C HIS A 193 -23.38 -8.00 -12.93
N CYS A 194 -24.11 -7.14 -13.64
CA CYS A 194 -23.75 -5.74 -13.84
C CYS A 194 -24.91 -4.84 -13.39
N ASP A 195 -24.62 -3.88 -12.53
CA ASP A 195 -25.61 -2.91 -12.03
C ASP A 195 -26.04 -1.88 -13.10
N SER A 196 -25.26 -1.74 -14.17
CA SER A 196 -25.54 -0.81 -15.27
C SER A 196 -26.39 -1.43 -16.38
N ILE A 197 -27.72 -1.29 -16.25
CA ILE A 197 -28.71 -1.71 -17.27
C ILE A 197 -28.35 -1.18 -18.66
N ALA A 198 -27.86 0.06 -18.73
CA ALA A 198 -27.49 0.69 -19.98
C ALA A 198 -26.26 -0.01 -20.63
N ALA A 199 -25.26 -0.40 -19.83
CA ALA A 199 -24.11 -1.15 -20.32
C ALA A 199 -24.51 -2.54 -20.82
N ILE A 200 -25.36 -3.26 -20.08
CA ILE A 200 -25.92 -4.56 -20.47
C ILE A 200 -26.62 -4.46 -21.83
N ALA A 201 -27.52 -3.49 -21.99
CA ALA A 201 -28.26 -3.29 -23.23
C ALA A 201 -27.34 -3.03 -24.44
N LYS A 202 -26.20 -2.35 -24.25
CA LYS A 202 -25.22 -2.12 -25.32
C LYS A 202 -24.34 -3.31 -25.62
N VAL A 203 -23.97 -4.08 -24.61
CA VAL A 203 -23.20 -5.31 -24.76
C VAL A 203 -24.01 -6.36 -25.53
N GLN A 204 -25.30 -6.49 -25.22
CA GLN A 204 -26.22 -7.39 -25.94
C GLN A 204 -26.58 -6.90 -27.35
N ASN A 205 -26.48 -5.59 -27.61
CA ASN A 205 -26.78 -5.03 -28.93
C ASN A 205 -25.68 -5.36 -29.95
N ARG A 206 -26.02 -6.25 -30.91
CA ARG A 206 -25.11 -6.68 -31.99
C ARG A 206 -24.62 -5.56 -32.90
N TYR A 207 -25.35 -4.44 -32.97
CA TYR A 207 -25.07 -3.28 -33.83
C TYR A 207 -24.32 -2.16 -33.11
N TYR A 208 -24.06 -2.28 -31.81
CA TYR A 208 -23.30 -1.27 -31.09
C TYR A 208 -21.82 -1.31 -31.51
N ASN A 209 -21.36 -0.24 -32.16
CA ASN A 209 -19.96 -0.02 -32.49
C ASN A 209 -19.47 1.19 -31.68
N GLY A 210 -18.95 0.94 -30.48
CA GLY A 210 -18.62 1.98 -29.49
C GLY A 210 -17.89 3.21 -30.05
N LYS A 211 -18.11 4.39 -29.45
CA LYS A 211 -17.59 5.65 -30.03
C LYS A 211 -16.06 5.71 -30.05
N ARG A 212 -15.40 5.11 -29.05
CA ARG A 212 -13.93 5.08 -28.90
C ARG A 212 -13.35 3.70 -29.23
N ARG A 213 -12.14 3.67 -29.79
CA ARG A 213 -11.42 2.42 -30.16
C ARG A 213 -11.27 1.44 -29.01
N GLN A 214 -10.94 1.94 -27.81
CA GLN A 214 -10.78 1.10 -26.61
C GLN A 214 -12.09 0.38 -26.24
N ILE A 215 -13.22 1.10 -26.29
CA ILE A 215 -14.55 0.54 -26.00
C ILE A 215 -14.97 -0.47 -27.06
N ARG A 216 -14.67 -0.21 -28.33
CA ARG A 216 -14.94 -1.19 -29.41
C ARG A 216 -14.21 -2.51 -29.19
N ARG A 217 -12.93 -2.46 -28.79
CA ARG A 217 -12.15 -3.67 -28.49
C ARG A 217 -12.77 -4.43 -27.32
N LYS A 218 -13.02 -3.76 -26.19
CA LYS A 218 -13.59 -4.37 -24.99
C LYS A 218 -15.00 -4.94 -25.24
N HIS A 219 -15.84 -4.25 -26.02
CA HIS A 219 -17.14 -4.75 -26.45
C HIS A 219 -17.03 -5.99 -27.34
N SER A 220 -16.08 -6.03 -28.28
CA SER A 220 -15.82 -7.22 -29.12
C SER A 220 -15.41 -8.42 -28.27
N THR A 221 -14.52 -8.21 -27.30
CA THR A 221 -14.10 -9.26 -26.34
C THR A 221 -15.28 -9.81 -25.57
N ILE A 222 -16.12 -8.94 -24.98
CA ILE A 222 -17.32 -9.40 -24.25
C ILE A 222 -18.29 -10.14 -25.19
N LYS A 223 -18.42 -9.70 -26.44
CA LYS A 223 -19.32 -10.32 -27.43
C LYS A 223 -18.90 -11.73 -27.82
N GLU A 224 -17.61 -11.98 -28.00
CA GLU A 224 -17.07 -13.32 -28.21
C GLU A 224 -17.38 -14.21 -27.00
N LEU A 225 -17.21 -13.64 -25.81
CA LEU A 225 -17.49 -14.31 -24.56
C LEU A 225 -18.98 -14.66 -24.43
N LEU A 226 -19.94 -13.77 -24.71
CA LEU A 226 -21.40 -13.99 -24.55
C LEU A 226 -21.96 -15.33 -25.09
N THR A 227 -21.25 -16.02 -25.98
CA THR A 227 -21.57 -17.39 -26.40
C THR A 227 -21.42 -18.45 -25.30
N THR A 228 -20.67 -18.14 -24.25
CA THR A 228 -20.21 -19.03 -23.17
C THR A 228 -20.64 -18.55 -21.76
N TRP A 229 -21.20 -17.33 -21.64
CA TRP A 229 -21.58 -16.70 -20.35
C TRP A 229 -23.00 -16.12 -20.42
N LEU A 230 -23.61 -15.90 -19.26
CA LEU A 230 -24.83 -15.13 -19.11
C LEU A 230 -24.48 -13.80 -18.41
N ILE A 231 -24.94 -12.66 -18.93
CA ILE A 231 -24.78 -11.36 -18.28
C ILE A 231 -26.17 -10.88 -17.87
N LEU A 232 -26.38 -10.65 -16.57
CA LEU A 232 -27.64 -10.18 -15.97
C LEU A 232 -27.50 -8.79 -15.35
#